data_AF-A0A258GP59-F1
#
_entry.id   AF-A0A258GP59-F1
#
_cell.length_a   1.000
_cell.length_b   1.000
_cell.length_c   1.000
_cell.angle_alpha   90.00
_cell.angle_beta   90.00
_cell.angle_gamma   90.00
#
_symmetry.space_group_name_H-M   'P 1'
#
loop_
_entity.id
_entity.type
_entity.pdbx_description
1 polymer ?
#
loop_
_entity_poly.entity_id
_entity_poly.type
_entity_poly.pdbx_seq_one_letter_code
_entity_poly.pdbx_strand_id
1 'polypeptide(L)'
;LAWHIAQSLILDDFDMTIFNKMDVDHGCTVPLSMIFGEPEEWPCKVIPLPVNVVTYPPPSGRRCFNLGDSIRAAVESFPEDLNVHVWGTGGMSHQLQGPRAGLINKEFDLNFIDMLIKDPETLSKMPHIEYLREAGSEGIELVMWLIMRGALGEKVKDLYTFYHIPASNTALGALLLQPEETAGTPLEPRKVMSGHSLAAGA
;
A
#
# COMPACT_ATOMS: atom_id res chain seq x y z
N LEU A 1 -12.58 10.08 -14.33
CA LEU A 1 -12.31 9.38 -13.05
C LEU A 1 -11.76 10.28 -11.93
N ALA A 2 -10.60 10.93 -12.04
CA ALA A 2 -10.00 11.70 -10.91
C ALA A 2 -10.94 12.74 -10.27
N TRP A 3 -11.54 13.63 -11.07
CA TRP A 3 -12.53 14.61 -10.57
C TRP A 3 -13.79 13.97 -9.98
N HIS A 4 -14.21 12.81 -10.51
CA HIS A 4 -15.34 12.05 -9.97
C HIS A 4 -15.02 11.52 -8.58
N ILE A 5 -13.85 10.88 -8.41
CA ILE A 5 -13.37 10.42 -7.10
C ILE A 5 -13.27 11.59 -6.11
N ALA A 6 -12.68 12.72 -6.52
CA ALA A 6 -12.55 13.88 -5.64
C ALA A 6 -13.92 14.39 -5.15
N GLN A 7 -14.92 14.50 -6.02
CA GLN A 7 -16.28 14.90 -5.64
C GLN A 7 -16.94 13.87 -4.72
N SER A 8 -16.88 12.58 -5.06
CA SER A 8 -17.49 11.51 -4.26
C SER A 8 -16.89 11.44 -2.87
N LEU A 9 -15.57 11.55 -2.73
CA LEU A 9 -14.90 11.53 -1.43
C LEU A 9 -15.27 12.74 -0.56
N ILE A 10 -15.39 13.93 -1.15
CA ILE A 10 -15.86 15.12 -0.41
C ILE A 10 -17.31 14.94 0.07
N LEU A 11 -18.17 14.34 -0.75
CA LEU A 11 -19.56 14.03 -0.38
C LEU A 11 -19.66 12.90 0.66
N ASP A 12 -18.60 12.10 0.83
CA ASP A 12 -18.47 11.04 1.82
C ASP A 12 -17.62 11.49 3.04
N ASP A 13 -17.61 12.80 3.31
CA ASP A 13 -16.95 13.43 4.47
C ASP A 13 -15.43 13.16 4.57
N PHE A 14 -14.74 13.12 3.41
CA PHE A 14 -13.29 13.26 3.33
C PHE A 14 -12.88 14.66 2.90
N ASP A 15 -12.08 15.33 3.74
CA ASP A 15 -11.54 16.67 3.48
C ASP A 15 -10.41 16.62 2.44
N MET A 16 -10.77 16.40 1.17
CA MET A 16 -9.81 16.25 0.09
C MET A 16 -9.17 17.58 -0.29
N THR A 17 -7.86 17.54 -0.56
CA THR A 17 -7.15 18.64 -1.24
C THR A 17 -7.01 18.30 -2.72
N ILE A 18 -7.57 19.13 -3.60
CA ILE A 18 -7.49 18.91 -5.05
C ILE A 18 -6.24 19.59 -5.60
N PHE A 19 -5.34 18.79 -6.18
CA PHE A 19 -4.18 19.29 -6.92
C PHE A 19 -4.46 19.22 -8.42
N ASN A 20 -4.52 20.37 -9.10
CA ASN A 20 -4.59 20.41 -10.57
C ASN A 20 -3.21 20.40 -11.24
N LYS A 21 -2.16 20.66 -10.48
CA LYS A 21 -0.77 20.59 -10.92
C LYS A 21 0.12 20.24 -9.74
N MET A 22 0.92 19.19 -9.90
CA MET A 22 1.99 18.81 -8.98
C MET A 22 3.01 17.97 -9.75
N ASP A 23 4.25 17.96 -9.28
CA ASP A 23 5.24 16.98 -9.71
C ASP A 23 5.05 15.69 -8.92
N VAL A 24 5.41 14.55 -9.50
CA VAL A 24 5.40 13.24 -8.83
C VAL A 24 6.83 12.79 -8.56
N ASP A 25 7.10 12.33 -7.35
CA ASP A 25 8.43 11.89 -6.93
C ASP A 25 8.59 10.36 -7.02
N HIS A 26 9.67 9.85 -6.44
CA HIS A 26 10.01 8.44 -6.41
C HIS A 26 8.94 7.54 -5.77
N GLY A 27 8.15 8.05 -4.81
CA GLY A 27 7.06 7.28 -4.18
C GLY A 27 5.95 6.91 -5.17
N CYS A 28 5.82 7.69 -6.25
CA CYS A 28 4.90 7.41 -7.36
C CYS A 28 5.59 6.71 -8.54
N THR A 29 6.80 7.12 -8.93
CA THR A 29 7.39 6.68 -10.21
C THR A 29 8.19 5.39 -10.10
N VAL A 30 8.84 5.10 -8.97
CA VAL A 30 9.60 3.85 -8.79
C VAL A 30 8.69 2.61 -8.92
N PRO A 31 7.50 2.55 -8.30
CA PRO A 31 6.57 1.44 -8.51
C PRO A 31 6.15 1.24 -9.97
N LEU A 32 5.97 2.32 -10.74
CA LEU A 32 5.64 2.24 -12.16
C LEU A 32 6.78 1.59 -12.95
N SER A 33 8.03 2.01 -12.72
CA SER A 33 9.20 1.39 -13.35
C SER A 33 9.36 -0.08 -12.96
N MET A 34 9.08 -0.45 -11.69
CA MET A 34 9.20 -1.83 -11.24
C MET A 34 8.15 -2.76 -11.86
N ILE A 35 6.93 -2.27 -12.11
CA ILE A 35 5.83 -3.09 -12.64
C ILE A 35 5.77 -3.06 -14.17
N PHE A 36 6.05 -1.91 -14.79
CA PHE A 36 5.91 -1.71 -16.23
C PHE A 36 7.25 -1.66 -16.99
N GLY A 37 8.38 -1.65 -16.29
CA GLY A 37 9.71 -1.59 -16.90
C GLY A 37 10.06 -0.20 -17.42
N GLU A 38 10.66 -0.15 -18.61
CA GLU A 38 11.17 1.08 -19.26
C GLU A 38 10.44 1.37 -20.58
N PRO A 39 9.10 1.53 -20.59
CA PRO A 39 8.39 1.85 -21.82
C PRO A 39 8.64 3.32 -22.23
N GLU A 40 8.45 3.63 -23.52
CA GLU A 40 8.51 5.04 -23.99
C GLU A 40 7.41 5.90 -23.35
N GLU A 41 6.21 5.33 -23.15
CA GLU A 41 5.09 5.93 -22.44
C GLU A 41 4.43 4.90 -21.51
N TRP A 42 3.90 5.34 -20.35
CA TRP A 42 3.24 4.43 -19.43
C TRP A 42 1.98 3.79 -20.05
N PRO A 43 1.75 2.48 -19.83
CA PRO A 43 0.69 1.73 -20.53
C PRO A 43 -0.72 2.04 -20.00
N CYS A 44 -0.85 2.84 -18.95
CA CYS A 44 -2.13 3.20 -18.34
C CYS A 44 -2.10 4.63 -17.79
N LYS A 45 -3.29 5.17 -17.48
CA LYS A 45 -3.43 6.46 -16.80
C LYS A 45 -3.25 6.26 -15.30
N VAL A 46 -2.54 7.18 -14.66
CA VAL A 46 -2.26 7.16 -13.22
C VAL A 46 -2.91 8.38 -12.57
N ILE A 47 -3.62 8.15 -11.45
CA ILE A 47 -4.16 9.22 -10.60
C ILE A 47 -3.37 9.20 -9.29
N PRO A 48 -2.45 10.16 -9.06
CA PRO A 48 -1.69 10.22 -7.81
C PRO A 48 -2.61 10.57 -6.62
N LEU A 49 -2.45 9.85 -5.52
CA LEU A 49 -3.07 10.17 -4.22
C LEU A 49 -1.98 10.32 -3.15
N PRO A 50 -1.38 11.51 -3.00
CA PRO A 50 -0.38 11.75 -1.97
C PRO A 50 -1.00 11.70 -0.57
N VAL A 51 -0.33 11.03 0.37
CA VAL A 51 -0.75 10.94 1.77
C VAL A 51 0.37 11.46 2.66
N ASN A 52 0.05 12.41 3.55
CA ASN A 52 1.05 12.90 4.51
C ASN A 52 1.37 11.83 5.55
N VAL A 53 2.60 11.30 5.48
CA VAL A 53 3.20 10.44 6.51
C VAL A 53 4.53 10.98 7.03
N VAL A 54 4.91 12.19 6.62
CA VAL A 54 6.17 12.84 6.99
C VAL A 54 6.01 13.71 8.22
N THR A 55 4.98 14.56 8.25
CA THR A 55 4.71 15.47 9.38
C THR A 55 3.63 14.89 10.27
N TYR A 56 3.89 14.80 11.58
CA TYR A 56 2.94 14.24 12.53
C TYR A 56 1.82 15.22 12.93
N PRO A 57 0.58 14.73 13.16
CA PRO A 57 0.16 13.33 13.00
C PRO A 57 -0.22 12.96 11.55
N PRO A 58 0.16 11.77 11.05
CA PRO A 58 -0.43 11.20 9.84
C PRO A 58 -1.89 10.74 10.08
N PRO A 59 -2.67 10.46 9.03
CA PRO A 59 -3.99 9.86 9.21
C PRO A 59 -3.89 8.54 9.98
N SER A 60 -4.89 8.25 10.81
CA SER A 60 -4.98 6.93 11.48
C SER A 60 -5.16 5.80 10.47
N GLY A 61 -4.73 4.59 10.82
CA GLY A 61 -4.97 3.38 10.01
C GLY A 61 -6.45 3.20 9.66
N ARG A 62 -7.35 3.47 10.60
CA ARG A 62 -8.81 3.42 10.38
C ARG A 62 -9.30 4.43 9.35
N ARG A 63 -8.79 5.67 9.36
CA ARG A 63 -9.13 6.68 8.34
C ARG A 63 -8.63 6.25 6.96
N CYS A 64 -7.44 5.66 6.89
CA CYS A 64 -6.88 5.09 5.65
C CYS A 64 -7.73 3.93 5.13
N PHE A 65 -8.11 2.98 5.99
CA PHE A 65 -8.95 1.84 5.59
C PHE A 65 -10.32 2.29 5.07
N ASN A 66 -10.98 3.22 5.77
CA ASN A 66 -12.25 3.79 5.34
C ASN A 66 -12.11 4.56 4.01
N LEU A 67 -11.02 5.32 3.82
CA LEU A 67 -10.75 6.03 2.56
C LEU A 67 -10.69 5.06 1.38
N GLY A 68 -10.11 3.87 1.57
CA GLY A 68 -10.08 2.82 0.57
C GLY A 68 -11.48 2.39 0.12
N ASP A 69 -12.38 2.13 1.07
CA ASP A 69 -13.76 1.74 0.75
C ASP A 69 -14.53 2.85 0.02
N SER A 70 -14.36 4.10 0.43
CA SER A 70 -14.93 5.26 -0.26
C SER A 70 -14.38 5.45 -1.68
N ILE A 71 -13.08 5.16 -1.89
CA ILE A 71 -12.49 5.15 -3.24
C ILE A 71 -13.14 4.06 -4.10
N ARG A 72 -13.36 2.86 -3.55
CA ARG A 72 -14.05 1.77 -4.26
C ARG A 72 -15.46 2.20 -4.68
N ALA A 73 -16.26 2.74 -3.77
CA ALA A 73 -17.60 3.24 -4.07
C ALA A 73 -17.60 4.36 -5.14
N ALA A 74 -16.60 5.24 -5.10
CA ALA A 74 -16.42 6.27 -6.11
C ALA A 74 -16.07 5.69 -7.49
N VAL A 75 -15.22 4.65 -7.54
CA VAL A 75 -14.88 3.94 -8.78
C VAL A 75 -16.11 3.21 -9.34
N GLU A 76 -16.84 2.48 -8.51
CA GLU A 76 -18.03 1.71 -8.90
C GLU A 76 -19.18 2.60 -9.41
N SER A 77 -19.26 3.85 -8.95
CA SER A 77 -20.26 4.83 -9.41
C SER A 77 -19.83 5.62 -10.65
N PHE A 78 -18.62 5.40 -11.17
CA PHE A 78 -18.16 6.03 -12.40
C PHE A 78 -18.86 5.38 -13.61
N PRO A 79 -19.39 6.15 -14.58
CA PRO A 79 -20.28 5.60 -15.61
C PRO A 79 -19.58 4.77 -16.70
N GLU A 80 -18.26 4.80 -16.78
CA GLU A 80 -17.48 4.00 -17.74
C GLU A 80 -17.04 2.68 -17.11
N ASP A 81 -17.15 1.60 -17.87
CA ASP A 81 -16.63 0.27 -17.51
C ASP A 81 -15.10 0.24 -17.66
N LEU A 82 -14.40 0.60 -16.58
CA LEU A 82 -12.95 0.69 -16.53
C LEU A 82 -12.37 -0.40 -15.63
N ASN A 83 -11.26 -1.01 -16.05
CA ASN A 83 -10.42 -1.79 -15.16
C ASN A 83 -9.52 -0.84 -14.35
N VAL A 84 -9.86 -0.63 -13.07
CA VAL A 84 -9.16 0.28 -12.17
C VAL A 84 -8.37 -0.50 -11.13
N HIS A 85 -7.10 -0.13 -10.96
CA HIS A 85 -6.23 -0.67 -9.91
C HIS A 85 -6.00 0.38 -8.82
N VAL A 86 -5.87 -0.06 -7.56
CA VAL A 86 -5.45 0.77 -6.41
C VAL A 86 -4.14 0.22 -5.88
N TRP A 87 -3.09 1.06 -5.86
CA TRP A 87 -1.75 0.66 -5.41
C TRP A 87 -1.41 1.39 -4.11
N GLY A 88 -1.05 0.63 -3.06
CA GLY A 88 -0.46 1.16 -1.84
C GLY A 88 1.04 0.96 -1.89
N THR A 89 1.81 2.05 -1.86
CA THR A 89 3.28 2.03 -2.03
C THR A 89 3.96 2.53 -0.76
N GLY A 90 5.27 2.32 -0.62
CA GLY A 90 6.03 2.59 0.61
C GLY A 90 6.16 1.38 1.53
N GLY A 91 6.99 1.51 2.57
CA GLY A 91 7.32 0.44 3.52
C GLY A 91 8.39 -0.56 3.01
N MET A 92 8.60 -1.69 3.69
CA MET A 92 7.97 -2.11 4.97
C MET A 92 8.78 -1.60 6.17
N SER A 93 9.21 -2.47 7.10
CA SER A 93 10.04 -2.02 8.22
C SER A 93 11.35 -1.40 7.73
N HIS A 94 11.62 -0.19 8.21
CA HIS A 94 12.87 0.53 8.01
C HIS A 94 12.99 1.73 8.94
N GLN A 95 14.23 2.13 9.19
CA GLN A 95 14.55 3.40 9.83
C GLN A 95 15.74 4.07 9.14
N LEU A 96 15.56 5.32 8.72
CA LEU A 96 16.56 6.12 8.00
C LEU A 96 17.36 7.04 8.91
N GLN A 97 16.86 7.35 10.10
CA GLN A 97 17.42 8.40 10.96
C GLN A 97 17.96 7.91 12.31
N GLY A 98 19.02 8.58 12.77
CA GLY A 98 19.56 8.47 14.12
C GLY A 98 20.26 7.13 14.42
N PRO A 99 20.59 6.86 15.70
CA PRO A 99 21.36 5.67 16.09
C PRO A 99 20.67 4.32 15.83
N ARG A 100 19.36 4.33 15.56
CA ARG A 100 18.55 3.14 15.27
C ARG A 100 18.31 2.96 13.75
N ALA A 101 18.99 3.74 12.91
CA ALA A 101 18.93 3.57 11.45
C ALA A 101 19.40 2.16 11.03
N GLY A 102 18.76 1.61 9.99
CA GLY A 102 18.98 0.23 9.53
C GLY A 102 18.15 -0.82 10.26
N LEU A 103 17.20 -0.42 11.11
CA LEU A 103 16.24 -1.36 11.71
C LEU A 103 15.44 -2.07 10.62
N ILE A 104 15.33 -3.39 10.76
CA ILE A 104 14.44 -4.26 10.00
C ILE A 104 13.75 -5.19 10.99
N ASN A 105 12.43 -5.35 10.87
CA ASN A 105 11.62 -6.23 11.70
C ASN A 105 10.74 -7.14 10.84
N LYS A 106 11.33 -8.27 10.44
CA LYS A 106 10.65 -9.30 9.64
C LYS A 106 9.38 -9.84 10.29
N GLU A 107 9.39 -10.02 11.62
CA GLU A 107 8.24 -10.59 12.31
C GLU A 107 7.04 -9.65 12.19
N PHE A 108 7.26 -8.35 12.43
CA PHE A 108 6.25 -7.32 12.21
C PHE A 108 5.76 -7.31 10.76
N ASP A 109 6.68 -7.28 9.79
CA ASP A 109 6.33 -7.18 8.36
C ASP A 109 5.48 -8.37 7.88
N LEU A 110 5.85 -9.60 8.26
CA LEU A 110 5.11 -10.79 7.87
C LEU A 110 3.75 -10.87 8.56
N ASN A 111 3.66 -10.42 9.82
CA ASN A 111 2.39 -10.32 10.53
C ASN A 111 1.49 -9.23 9.91
N PHE A 112 2.07 -8.09 9.53
CA PHE A 112 1.35 -7.01 8.84
C PHE A 112 0.73 -7.51 7.54
N ILE A 113 1.49 -8.23 6.71
CA ILE A 113 1.00 -8.85 5.47
C ILE A 113 -0.16 -9.82 5.76
N ASP A 114 0.01 -10.71 6.75
CA ASP A 114 -1.01 -11.72 7.08
C ASP A 114 -2.31 -11.07 7.55
N MET A 115 -2.22 -10.08 8.44
CA MET A 115 -3.36 -9.33 8.93
C MET A 115 -4.01 -8.48 7.84
N LEU A 116 -3.23 -7.86 6.94
CA LEU A 116 -3.78 -7.07 5.84
C LEU A 116 -4.68 -7.92 4.94
N ILE A 117 -4.32 -9.19 4.73
CA ILE A 117 -5.11 -10.12 3.94
C ILE A 117 -6.33 -10.61 4.73
N LYS A 118 -6.13 -11.09 5.96
CA LYS A 118 -7.13 -11.85 6.72
C LYS A 118 -8.05 -11.02 7.61
N ASP A 119 -7.53 -9.98 8.24
CA ASP A 119 -8.26 -9.15 9.21
C ASP A 119 -7.78 -7.68 9.16
N PRO A 120 -8.04 -6.99 8.03
CA PRO A 120 -7.64 -5.60 7.86
C PRO A 120 -8.39 -4.65 8.80
N GLU A 121 -9.58 -5.03 9.28
CA GLU A 121 -10.35 -4.21 10.22
C GLU A 121 -9.62 -4.12 11.57
N THR A 122 -9.14 -5.24 12.11
CA THR A 122 -8.31 -5.24 13.31
C THR A 122 -6.97 -4.55 13.07
N LEU A 123 -6.33 -4.80 11.92
CA LEU A 123 -5.07 -4.13 11.57
C LEU A 123 -5.22 -2.60 11.53
N SER A 124 -6.35 -2.09 11.02
CA SER A 124 -6.63 -0.65 10.92
C SER A 124 -6.68 0.08 12.28
N LYS A 125 -6.85 -0.68 13.38
CA LYS A 125 -6.91 -0.16 14.75
C LYS A 125 -5.53 -0.04 15.40
N MET A 126 -4.45 -0.51 14.75
CA MET A 126 -3.09 -0.36 15.23
C MET A 126 -2.73 1.14 15.37
N PRO A 127 -2.30 1.61 16.56
CA PRO A 127 -1.95 3.02 16.74
C PRO A 127 -0.57 3.31 16.16
N HIS A 128 -0.33 4.56 15.74
CA HIS A 128 0.93 4.99 15.10
C HIS A 128 2.19 4.62 15.91
N ILE A 129 2.08 4.61 17.24
CA ILE A 129 3.19 4.28 18.13
C ILE A 129 3.70 2.84 17.97
N GLU A 130 2.83 1.89 17.59
CA GLU A 130 3.26 0.51 17.33
C GLU A 130 4.08 0.42 16.06
N TYR A 131 3.66 1.09 14.97
CA TYR A 131 4.47 1.20 13.74
C TYR A 131 5.86 1.79 14.03
N LEU A 132 5.92 2.91 14.76
CA LEU A 132 7.17 3.57 15.12
C LEU A 132 8.10 2.68 15.96
N ARG A 133 7.54 1.92 16.91
CA ARG A 133 8.30 0.99 17.74
C ARG A 133 8.79 -0.20 16.93
N GLU A 134 7.89 -0.89 16.26
CA GLU A 134 8.16 -2.21 15.69
C GLU A 134 8.76 -2.14 14.29
N ALA A 135 8.30 -1.21 13.45
CA ALA A 135 8.70 -1.11 12.05
C ALA A 135 9.75 -0.01 11.78
N GLY A 136 10.12 0.80 12.79
CA GLY A 136 11.02 1.95 12.62
C GLY A 136 10.28 3.22 12.23
N SER A 137 10.96 4.37 12.26
CA SER A 137 10.32 5.68 12.07
C SER A 137 9.60 5.82 10.73
N GLU A 138 10.21 5.32 9.65
CA GLU A 138 9.67 5.41 8.30
C GLU A 138 8.74 4.23 7.95
N GLY A 139 8.72 3.16 8.76
CA GLY A 139 7.74 2.07 8.64
C GLY A 139 6.27 2.51 8.80
N ILE A 140 6.02 3.75 9.23
CA ILE A 140 4.70 4.38 9.27
C ILE A 140 4.01 4.43 7.90
N GLU A 141 4.76 4.39 6.80
CA GLU A 141 4.24 4.34 5.43
C GLU A 141 3.24 3.20 5.18
N LEU A 142 3.32 2.12 5.96
CA LEU A 142 2.42 0.97 5.89
C LEU A 142 0.94 1.32 6.10
N VAL A 143 0.60 2.48 6.69
CA VAL A 143 -0.81 2.93 6.75
C VAL A 143 -1.42 3.17 5.36
N MET A 144 -0.60 3.44 4.32
CA MET A 144 -1.08 3.60 2.94
C MET A 144 -1.56 2.27 2.34
N TRP A 145 -1.05 1.13 2.83
CA TRP A 145 -1.49 -0.19 2.38
C TRP A 145 -2.93 -0.49 2.81
N LEU A 146 -3.39 0.11 3.90
CA LEU A 146 -4.79 0.03 4.34
C LEU A 146 -5.74 0.76 3.38
N ILE A 147 -5.29 1.82 2.68
CA ILE A 147 -6.10 2.49 1.64
C ILE A 147 -6.32 1.52 0.48
N MET A 148 -5.25 0.88 -0.01
CA MET A 148 -5.37 -0.14 -1.06
C MET A 148 -6.28 -1.28 -0.60
N ARG A 149 -6.06 -1.80 0.61
CA ARG A 149 -6.82 -2.95 1.10
C ARG A 149 -8.29 -2.64 1.32
N GLY A 150 -8.64 -1.44 1.78
CA GLY A 150 -10.03 -0.99 1.93
C GLY A 150 -10.79 -0.96 0.60
N ALA A 151 -10.08 -0.73 -0.51
CA ALA A 151 -10.69 -0.66 -1.83
C ALA A 151 -11.04 -2.03 -2.46
N LEU A 152 -10.73 -3.15 -1.79
CA LEU A 152 -10.91 -4.51 -2.33
C LEU A 152 -12.13 -5.26 -1.77
N GLY A 153 -12.90 -4.66 -0.88
CA GLY A 153 -14.03 -5.31 -0.20
C GLY A 153 -13.61 -6.23 0.95
N GLU A 154 -14.52 -7.10 1.42
CA GLU A 154 -14.29 -7.90 2.63
C GLU A 154 -13.21 -8.98 2.44
N LYS A 155 -13.33 -9.78 1.38
CA LYS A 155 -12.46 -10.95 1.14
C LYS A 155 -11.61 -10.78 -0.10
N VAL A 156 -10.34 -11.12 0.04
CA VAL A 156 -9.35 -11.05 -1.03
C VAL A 156 -8.60 -12.36 -1.16
N LYS A 157 -8.17 -12.65 -2.37
CA LYS A 157 -7.26 -13.74 -2.68
C LYS A 157 -5.85 -13.19 -2.86
N ASP A 158 -4.90 -13.75 -2.14
CA ASP A 158 -3.46 -13.50 -2.32
C ASP A 158 -2.94 -14.29 -3.52
N LEU A 159 -2.73 -13.59 -4.63
CA LEU A 159 -2.26 -14.16 -5.89
C LEU A 159 -0.73 -14.22 -5.96
N TYR A 160 -0.04 -13.29 -5.30
CA TYR A 160 1.40 -13.26 -5.25
C TYR A 160 1.89 -12.45 -4.04
N THR A 161 2.87 -12.96 -3.32
CA THR A 161 3.57 -12.26 -2.24
C THR A 161 5.07 -12.40 -2.43
N PHE A 162 5.77 -11.27 -2.59
CA PHE A 162 7.22 -11.19 -2.60
C PHE A 162 7.72 -10.42 -1.39
N TYR A 163 8.75 -10.95 -0.74
CA TYR A 163 9.42 -10.31 0.37
C TYR A 163 10.94 -10.48 0.27
N HIS A 164 11.67 -9.39 0.43
CA HIS A 164 13.12 -9.36 0.30
C HIS A 164 13.79 -8.52 1.39
N ILE A 165 14.85 -9.06 2.00
CA ILE A 165 15.74 -8.31 2.89
C ILE A 165 17.21 -8.49 2.47
N PRO A 166 18.00 -7.42 2.35
CA PRO A 166 17.62 -5.99 2.37
C PRO A 166 17.37 -5.45 0.96
N ALA A 167 16.57 -4.40 0.86
CA ALA A 167 16.56 -3.49 -0.29
C ALA A 167 16.98 -2.10 0.19
N SER A 168 18.25 -1.73 -0.02
CA SER A 168 18.86 -0.54 0.62
C SER A 168 18.74 -0.63 2.15
N ASN A 169 18.06 0.31 2.81
CA ASN A 169 17.83 0.33 4.26
C ASN A 169 16.48 -0.28 4.68
N THR A 170 15.76 -0.92 3.75
CA THR A 170 14.36 -1.32 3.93
C THR A 170 14.13 -2.80 3.67
N ALA A 171 13.10 -3.37 4.30
CA ALA A 171 12.51 -4.64 3.90
C ALA A 171 11.50 -4.42 2.78
N LEU A 172 11.75 -5.00 1.60
CA LEU A 172 10.88 -4.82 0.43
C LEU A 172 9.74 -5.84 0.47
N GLY A 173 8.51 -5.34 0.38
CA GLY A 173 7.29 -6.14 0.20
C GLY A 173 6.56 -5.77 -1.09
N ALA A 174 6.05 -6.78 -1.82
CA ALA A 174 5.16 -6.57 -2.95
C ALA A 174 4.08 -7.66 -2.97
N LEU A 175 2.82 -7.25 -3.16
CA LEU A 175 1.67 -8.16 -3.17
C LEU A 175 0.77 -7.92 -4.36
N LEU A 176 0.12 -8.99 -4.82
CA LEU A 176 -1.00 -8.94 -5.74
C LEU A 176 -2.23 -9.55 -5.08
N LEU A 177 -3.21 -8.70 -4.78
CA LEU A 177 -4.49 -9.08 -4.19
C LEU A 177 -5.61 -8.82 -5.20
N GLN A 178 -6.62 -9.69 -5.23
CA GLN A 178 -7.87 -9.46 -5.94
C GLN A 178 -9.07 -9.81 -5.05
N PRO A 179 -10.24 -9.19 -5.24
CA PRO A 179 -11.48 -9.61 -4.59
C PRO A 179 -11.72 -11.11 -4.84
N GLU A 180 -12.06 -11.87 -3.81
CA GLU A 180 -12.13 -13.34 -3.89
C GLU A 180 -13.08 -13.85 -4.97
N GLU A 181 -14.18 -13.13 -5.21
CA GLU A 181 -15.24 -13.47 -6.19
C GLU A 181 -14.77 -13.48 -7.65
N THR A 182 -13.80 -12.63 -7.98
CA THR A 182 -13.31 -12.43 -9.35
C THR A 182 -11.83 -12.76 -9.50
N ALA A 183 -11.21 -13.28 -8.44
CA ALA A 183 -9.78 -13.50 -8.40
C ALA A 183 -9.32 -14.57 -9.39
N GLY A 184 -8.25 -14.26 -10.12
CA GLY A 184 -7.58 -15.21 -11.00
C GLY A 184 -6.88 -16.36 -10.28
N THR A 185 -6.08 -17.09 -11.04
CA THR A 185 -5.19 -18.13 -10.52
C THR A 185 -3.98 -17.49 -9.85
N PRO A 186 -3.60 -17.90 -8.62
CA PRO A 186 -2.34 -17.46 -8.02
C PRO A 186 -1.13 -17.77 -8.92
N LEU A 187 -0.10 -16.93 -8.84
CA LEU A 187 1.16 -17.18 -9.53
C LEU A 187 1.88 -18.39 -8.90
N GLU A 188 2.84 -18.96 -9.64
CA GLU A 188 3.69 -20.04 -9.14
C GLU A 188 5.19 -19.70 -9.30
N PRO A 189 5.95 -19.62 -8.19
CA PRO A 189 5.51 -19.77 -6.80
C PRO A 189 4.64 -18.60 -6.31
N ARG A 190 3.57 -18.91 -5.57
CA ARG A 190 2.67 -17.88 -5.00
C ARG A 190 3.37 -16.96 -4.01
N LYS A 191 4.28 -17.50 -3.20
CA LYS A 191 4.97 -16.75 -2.13
C LYS A 191 6.46 -16.96 -2.26
N VAL A 192 7.21 -15.86 -2.36
CA VAL A 192 8.66 -15.84 -2.49
C VAL A 192 9.26 -15.02 -1.36
N MET A 193 10.19 -15.62 -0.66
CA MET A 193 10.97 -15.01 0.42
C MET A 193 12.44 -15.07 0.00
N SER A 194 13.13 -13.95 -0.02
CA SER A 194 14.53 -13.88 -0.47
C SER A 194 15.37 -12.94 0.38
N GLY A 195 16.67 -13.16 0.42
CA GLY A 195 17.57 -12.40 1.29
C GLY A 195 18.48 -13.30 2.12
N HIS A 196 19.71 -12.86 2.35
CA HIS A 196 20.71 -13.69 3.03
C HIS A 196 20.28 -14.10 4.44
N SER A 197 19.60 -13.20 5.15
CA SER A 197 19.03 -13.43 6.48
C SER A 197 17.74 -14.26 6.49
N LEU A 198 17.14 -14.54 5.33
CA LEU A 198 15.95 -15.41 5.19
C LEU A 198 16.31 -16.85 4.83
N ALA A 199 17.46 -17.07 4.20
CA ALA A 199 17.92 -18.41 3.80
C ALA A 199 18.36 -19.28 4.99
N ALA A 200 18.67 -18.69 6.15
CA ALA A 200 19.22 -19.41 7.31
C ALA A 200 18.18 -20.16 8.16
N GLY A 201 16.94 -20.31 7.69
CA GLY A 201 15.84 -20.97 8.43
C GLY A 201 14.92 -21.86 7.57
N ALA A 202 15.39 -22.30 6.40
CA ALA A 202 14.76 -23.34 5.60
C ALA A 202 15.47 -24.69 5.80
#